data_AF-A0A7R9IWK0-F1
#
_entry.id   AF-A0A7R9IWK0-F1
#
_cell.length_a   1.000
_cell.length_b   1.000
_cell.length_c   1.000
_cell.angle_alpha   90.00
_cell.angle_beta   90.00
_cell.angle_gamma   90.00
#
_symmetry.space_group_name_H-M   'P 1'
#
loop_
_entity.id
_entity.type
_entity.pdbx_description
1 polymer ?
#
loop_
_entity_poly.entity_id
_entity_poly.type
_entity_poly.pdbx_seq_one_letter_code
_entity_poly.pdbx_strand_id
1 'polypeptide(L)'
;MYVNPSPVSPTDEEVAKIVQAITCKSRAIVAMGKKFFYQQLEADIKTAYRLGEEVMVNNIGLADGQEGIRSFIEKRKANWSHGFEKAH
;
A
#
# COMPACT_ATOMS: atom_id res chain seq x y z
N MET A 1 -27.21 29.57 12.50
CA MET A 1 -26.33 29.67 11.31
C MET A 1 -26.01 28.26 10.86
N TYR A 2 -26.63 27.78 9.79
CA TYR A 2 -26.21 26.56 9.13
C TYR A 2 -25.11 26.96 8.15
N VAL A 3 -23.87 26.53 8.41
CA VAL A 3 -22.79 26.67 7.44
C VAL A 3 -23.06 25.61 6.38
N ASN A 4 -23.56 26.03 5.22
CA ASN A 4 -23.60 25.14 4.06
C ASN A 4 -22.16 24.71 3.76
N PRO A 5 -21.87 23.40 3.59
CA PRO A 5 -20.56 22.99 3.15
C PRO A 5 -20.27 23.64 1.79
N SER A 6 -19.13 24.33 1.71
CA SER A 6 -18.63 24.92 0.46
C SER A 6 -18.60 23.84 -0.62
N PRO A 7 -18.96 24.15 -1.89
CA PRO A 7 -18.79 23.19 -2.97
C PRO A 7 -17.35 22.70 -2.99
N VAL A 8 -17.18 21.38 -3.07
CA VAL A 8 -15.87 20.72 -3.22
C VAL A 8 -15.18 21.36 -4.42
N SER A 9 -14.01 21.94 -4.17
CA SER A 9 -13.21 22.52 -5.25
C SER A 9 -12.72 21.39 -6.16
N PRO A 10 -12.41 21.66 -7.44
CA PRO A 10 -11.78 20.66 -8.33
C PRO A 10 -10.54 19.99 -7.71
N THR A 11 -9.79 20.74 -6.89
CA THR A 11 -8.66 20.24 -6.10
C THR A 11 -9.06 19.19 -5.07
N ASP A 12 -10.21 19.36 -4.40
CA ASP A 12 -10.69 18.40 -3.40
C ASP A 12 -11.07 17.07 -4.04
N GLU A 13 -11.63 17.09 -5.25
CA GLU A 13 -11.93 15.87 -6.01
C GLU A 13 -10.65 15.11 -6.39
N GLU A 14 -9.60 15.81 -6.82
CA GLU A 14 -8.30 15.21 -7.14
C GLU A 14 -7.64 14.60 -5.92
N VAL A 15 -7.66 15.32 -4.79
CA VAL A 15 -7.17 14.80 -3.51
C VAL A 15 -7.95 13.55 -3.12
N ALA A 16 -9.28 13.56 -3.23
CA ALA A 16 -10.12 12.41 -2.90
C ALA A 16 -9.78 11.18 -3.77
N LYS A 17 -9.51 11.38 -5.07
CA LYS A 17 -9.08 10.29 -5.98
C LYS A 17 -7.76 9.68 -5.53
N ILE A 18 -6.77 10.50 -5.18
CA ILE A 18 -5.46 10.03 -4.72
C ILE A 18 -5.58 9.30 -3.38
N VAL A 19 -6.32 9.88 -2.43
CA VAL A 19 -6.58 9.26 -1.12
C VAL A 19 -7.23 7.90 -1.32
N GLN A 20 -8.28 7.80 -2.14
CA GLN A 20 -8.95 6.54 -2.43
C GLN A 20 -8.01 5.52 -3.08
N ALA A 21 -7.16 5.96 -4.00
CA ALA A 21 -6.18 5.08 -4.65
C ALA A 21 -5.15 4.52 -3.66
N ILE A 22 -4.85 5.23 -2.56
CA ILE A 22 -3.93 4.74 -1.52
C ILE A 22 -4.66 3.89 -0.49
N THR A 23 -5.80 4.36 0.03
CA THR A 23 -6.53 3.71 1.13
C THR A 23 -7.20 2.40 0.73
N CYS A 24 -7.41 2.17 -0.58
CA CYS A 24 -7.90 0.89 -1.09
C CYS A 24 -6.87 -0.26 -1.06
N LYS A 25 -5.65 -0.02 -0.57
CA LYS A 25 -4.56 -0.99 -0.46
C LYS A 25 -4.28 -1.33 1.01
N SER A 26 -3.61 -2.46 1.26
CA SER A 26 -3.13 -2.79 2.61
C SER A 26 -2.16 -1.72 3.13
N ARG A 27 -2.39 -1.28 4.36
CA ARG A 27 -1.54 -0.30 5.05
C ARG A 27 -0.14 -0.86 5.32
N ALA A 28 -0.05 -2.12 5.73
CA ALA A 28 1.22 -2.76 6.05
C ALA A 28 2.10 -2.89 4.80
N ILE A 29 1.52 -3.29 3.67
CA ILE A 29 2.25 -3.42 2.42
C ILE A 29 2.74 -2.06 1.91
N VAL A 30 1.87 -1.03 1.93
CA VAL A 30 2.26 0.33 1.51
C VAL A 30 3.35 0.91 2.42
N ALA A 31 3.25 0.72 3.74
CA ALA A 31 4.24 1.23 4.70
C ALA A 31 5.62 0.62 4.47
N MET A 32 5.69 -0.70 4.27
CA MET A 32 6.93 -1.41 3.99
C MET A 32 7.56 -0.99 2.65
N GLY A 33 6.76 -0.91 1.59
CA GLY A 33 7.23 -0.45 0.28
C GLY A 33 7.75 0.99 0.32
N LYS A 34 7.04 1.88 1.03
CA LYS A 34 7.48 3.28 1.22
C LYS A 34 8.79 3.36 2.00
N LYS A 35 8.94 2.57 3.07
CA LYS A 35 10.20 2.51 3.84
C LYS A 35 11.36 2.06 2.95
N PHE A 36 11.18 0.97 2.21
CA PHE A 36 12.19 0.48 1.27
C PHE A 36 12.53 1.50 0.20
N PHE A 37 11.52 2.17 -0.38
CA PHE A 37 11.72 3.19 -1.40
C PHE A 37 12.70 4.28 -0.94
N TYR A 38 12.61 4.78 0.29
CA TYR A 38 13.59 5.76 0.78
C TYR A 38 14.95 5.14 1.07
N GLN A 39 15.01 3.92 1.62
CA GLN A 39 16.27 3.24 1.90
C GLN A 39 17.09 2.96 0.64
N GLN A 40 16.44 2.57 -0.46
CA GLN A 40 17.15 2.21 -1.70
C GLN A 40 17.74 3.43 -2.42
N LEU A 41 17.24 4.65 -2.19
CA LEU A 41 17.79 5.87 -2.81
C LEU A 41 19.24 6.13 -2.41
N GLU A 42 19.66 5.64 -1.24
CA GLU A 42 21.00 5.81 -0.69
C GLU A 42 21.92 4.62 -1.03
N ALA A 43 21.40 3.57 -1.66
CA ALA A 43 22.12 2.34 -1.94
C ALA A 43 22.65 2.30 -3.38
N ASP A 44 23.78 1.61 -3.59
CA ASP A 44 24.16 1.21 -4.94
C ASP A 44 23.17 0.16 -5.48
N ILE A 45 23.14 0.01 -6.80
CA ILE A 45 22.16 -0.83 -7.48
C ILE A 45 22.17 -2.29 -6.99
N LYS A 46 23.34 -2.88 -6.70
CA LYS A 46 23.42 -4.28 -6.25
C LYS A 46 22.84 -4.43 -4.85
N THR A 47 23.17 -3.49 -3.97
CA THR A 47 22.62 -3.45 -2.61
C THR A 47 21.11 -3.21 -2.62
N ALA A 48 20.63 -2.28 -3.45
CA ALA A 48 19.20 -1.99 -3.61
C ALA A 48 18.41 -3.23 -4.04
N TYR A 49 18.93 -4.02 -4.99
CA TYR A 49 18.30 -5.28 -5.42
C TYR A 49 18.25 -6.30 -4.29
N ARG A 50 19.36 -6.54 -3.59
CA ARG A 50 19.39 -7.50 -2.47
C ARG A 50 18.40 -7.12 -1.36
N LEU A 51 18.33 -5.84 -1.01
CA LEU A 51 17.36 -5.35 -0.02
C LEU A 51 15.92 -5.47 -0.53
N GLY A 52 15.70 -5.18 -1.81
CA GLY A 52 14.39 -5.30 -2.46
C GLY A 52 13.88 -6.74 -2.44
N GLU A 53 14.73 -7.72 -2.71
CA GLU A 53 14.38 -9.15 -2.63
C GLU A 53 13.88 -9.53 -1.22
N GLU A 54 14.61 -9.14 -0.17
CA GLU A 54 14.22 -9.41 1.21
C GLU A 54 12.87 -8.77 1.56
N VAL A 55 12.66 -7.51 1.14
CA VAL A 55 11.39 -6.79 1.33
C VAL A 55 10.24 -7.48 0.60
N MET A 56 10.45 -7.95 -0.63
CA MET A 56 9.44 -8.66 -1.40
C MET A 56 9.08 -10.01 -0.77
N VAL A 57 10.07 -10.77 -0.28
CA VAL A 57 9.82 -12.04 0.42
C VAL A 57 9.04 -11.80 1.72
N ASN A 58 9.45 -10.80 2.51
CA ASN A 58 8.73 -10.43 3.73
C ASN A 58 7.28 -9.99 3.43
N ASN A 59 7.06 -9.27 2.32
CA ASN A 59 5.73 -8.88 1.87
C ASN A 59 4.83 -10.07 1.58
N ILE A 60 5.33 -11.05 0.82
CA ILE A 60 4.57 -12.26 0.50
C ILE A 60 4.28 -13.06 1.79
N GLY A 61 5.15 -13.01 2.80
CA GLY A 61 4.91 -13.68 4.09
C GLY A 61 3.79 -13.07 4.95
N LEU A 62 3.29 -11.88 4.64
CA LEU A 62 2.21 -11.22 5.39
C LEU A 62 0.83 -11.75 4.97
N ALA A 63 -0.12 -11.74 5.92
CA ALA A 63 -1.50 -12.14 5.67
C ALA A 63 -2.13 -11.31 4.53
N ASP A 64 -1.92 -9.99 4.54
CA ASP A 64 -2.36 -9.09 3.47
C ASP A 64 -1.59 -9.32 2.15
N GLY A 65 -0.32 -9.73 2.20
CA GLY A 65 0.42 -10.11 1.00
C GLY A 65 -0.21 -11.32 0.30
N GLN A 66 -0.53 -12.35 1.07
CA GLN A 66 -1.23 -13.55 0.58
C GLN A 66 -2.65 -13.24 0.09
N GLU A 67 -3.39 -12.40 0.81
CA GLU A 67 -4.73 -11.98 0.41
C GLU A 67 -4.73 -11.21 -0.92
N GLY A 68 -3.76 -10.32 -1.14
CA GLY A 68 -3.64 -9.62 -2.41
C GLY A 68 -3.47 -10.59 -3.58
N ILE A 69 -2.57 -11.55 -3.44
CA ILE A 69 -2.34 -12.60 -4.46
C ILE A 69 -3.61 -13.43 -4.68
N ARG A 70 -4.22 -13.94 -3.60
CA ARG A 70 -5.44 -14.76 -3.67
C ARG A 70 -6.60 -14.01 -4.31
N SER A 71 -6.86 -12.77 -3.88
CA SER A 71 -7.94 -11.94 -4.43
C SER A 71 -7.80 -11.67 -5.92
N PHE A 72 -6.56 -11.51 -6.39
CA PHE A 72 -6.25 -11.33 -7.80
C PHE A 72 -6.56 -12.61 -8.60
N ILE A 73 -6.10 -13.77 -8.12
CA ILE A 73 -6.40 -15.08 -8.73
C ILE A 73 -7.91 -15.34 -8.77
N GLU A 74 -8.61 -15.02 -7.69
CA GLU A 74 -10.06 -15.21 -7.54
C GLU A 74 -10.90 -14.11 -8.22
N LYS A 75 -10.27 -13.08 -8.81
CA LYS A 75 -10.93 -11.94 -9.48
C LYS A 75 -11.94 -11.21 -8.60
N ARG A 76 -11.63 -11.05 -7.31
CA ARG A 76 -12.45 -10.30 -6.35
C ARG A 76 -11.67 -9.15 -5.72
N LYS A 77 -12.38 -8.26 -5.02
CA LYS A 77 -11.70 -7.27 -4.18
C LYS A 77 -11.00 -7.97 -3.02
N ALA A 78 -9.81 -7.51 -2.70
CA ALA A 78 -9.09 -7.93 -1.51
C ALA A 78 -9.80 -7.43 -0.25
N ASN A 79 -9.75 -8.24 0.80
CA ASN A 79 -10.19 -7.88 2.14
C ASN A 79 -8.96 -7.70 3.05
N TRP A 80 -8.49 -6.46 3.17
CA TRP A 80 -7.27 -6.14 3.92
C TRP A 80 -7.50 -6.12 5.43
N SER A 81 -6.66 -6.79 6.21
CA SER A 81 -6.61 -6.63 7.67
C SER A 81 -5.91 -5.32 8.06
N HIS A 82 -5.10 -4.74 7.16
CA HIS A 82 -4.24 -3.58 7.37
C HIS A 82 -3.19 -3.77 8.49
N GLY A 83 -2.95 -5.01 8.90
CA GLY A 83 -2.02 -5.38 9.95
C GLY A 83 -0.73 -5.99 9.43
N PHE A 84 0.23 -6.19 10.34
CA PHE A 84 1.59 -6.67 10.04
C PHE A 84 1.75 -8.16 10.37
N GLU A 85 0.65 -8.89 10.45
CA GLU A 85 0.63 -10.29 10.83
C GLU A 85 1.13 -11.16 9.67
N LYS A 86 1.89 -12.21 10.00
CA LYS A 86 2.28 -13.23 9.03
C LYS A 86 1.11 -14.13 8.70
N ALA A 87 1.07 -14.65 7.48
CA ALA A 87 0.17 -15.73 7.13
C ALA A 87 0.56 -17.00 7.91
N HIS A 88 -0.43 -17.71 8.45
CA HIS A 88 -0.26 -19.00 9.13
C HIS A 88 -0.27 -20.15 8.12
#